data_AF-Q46GK7-F1
#
_entry.id   AF-Q46GK7-F1
#
_cell.length_a   1.000
_cell.length_b   1.000
_cell.length_c   1.000
_cell.angle_alpha   90.00
_cell.angle_beta   90.00
_cell.angle_gamma   90.00
#
_symmetry.space_group_name_H-M   'P 1'
#
loop_
_entity.id
_entity.type
_entity.pdbx_description
1 polymer ?
#
loop_
_entity_poly.entity_id
_entity_poly.type
_entity_poly.pdbx_seq_one_letter_code
_entity_poly.pdbx_strand_id
1 'polypeptide(L)'
;MAGIGETSLKKSEKSETPEKTIGKFFSTKSNKQNQERYTIQKGLKISQKQNENLEKIKVALGTDLDSEALRWCFDQVWELRGKEIEEVARKKKEFSLS
;
A
#
# COMPACT_ATOMS: atom_id res chain seq x y z
N MET A 1 -36.14 -40.66 -39.20
CA MET A 1 -34.71 -40.26 -39.14
C MET A 1 -34.58 -39.18 -38.10
N ALA A 2 -33.63 -39.36 -37.17
CA ALA A 2 -33.29 -38.41 -36.14
C ALA A 2 -32.67 -37.13 -36.75
N GLY A 3 -32.94 -35.99 -36.12
CA GLY A 3 -32.39 -34.69 -36.51
C GLY A 3 -32.67 -33.69 -35.41
N ILE A 4 -31.93 -33.82 -34.31
CA ILE A 4 -31.95 -32.93 -33.15
C ILE A 4 -31.13 -31.70 -33.58
N GLY A 5 -31.79 -30.54 -33.69
CA GLY A 5 -31.15 -29.25 -33.99
C GLY A 5 -31.42 -28.31 -32.82
N GLU A 6 -30.34 -27.75 -32.29
CA GLU A 6 -30.25 -27.16 -30.96
C GLU A 6 -31.10 -25.89 -30.74
N THR A 7 -31.68 -25.85 -29.54
CA THR A 7 -32.18 -24.70 -28.77
C THR A 7 -31.20 -23.53 -28.74
N SER A 8 -31.51 -22.29 -28.38
CA SER A 8 -32.73 -21.50 -28.16
C SER A 8 -32.25 -20.06 -27.95
N LEU A 9 -33.13 -19.11 -28.25
CA LEU A 9 -32.97 -17.67 -28.07
C LEU A 9 -32.73 -17.23 -26.61
N LYS A 10 -31.95 -16.15 -26.47
CA LYS A 10 -32.04 -15.00 -25.53
C LYS A 10 -31.82 -15.21 -24.00
N LYS A 11 -30.71 -14.61 -23.55
CA LYS A 11 -30.56 -13.48 -22.60
C LYS A 11 -31.26 -13.51 -21.23
N SER A 12 -30.40 -13.33 -20.21
CA SER A 12 -30.59 -12.77 -18.86
C SER A 12 -31.33 -13.63 -17.84
N GLU A 13 -30.56 -14.19 -16.90
CA GLU A 13 -30.90 -14.02 -15.49
C GLU A 13 -29.63 -13.89 -14.65
N LYS A 14 -29.69 -12.92 -13.75
CA LYS A 14 -28.64 -12.42 -12.86
C LYS A 14 -28.57 -13.40 -11.68
N SER A 15 -27.58 -14.28 -11.64
CA SER A 15 -27.34 -15.12 -10.45
C SER A 15 -26.54 -14.32 -9.42
N GLU A 16 -27.25 -13.90 -8.37
CA GLU A 16 -26.69 -13.35 -7.15
C GLU A 16 -26.13 -14.51 -6.31
N THR A 17 -24.80 -14.62 -6.24
CA THR A 17 -24.13 -15.36 -5.17
C THR A 17 -23.72 -14.38 -4.06
N PRO A 18 -24.17 -14.57 -2.81
CA PRO A 18 -23.60 -13.88 -1.67
C PRO A 18 -22.28 -14.57 -1.29
N GLU A 19 -21.43 -13.86 -0.52
CA GLU A 19 -20.17 -14.34 0.07
C GLU A 19 -18.87 -14.12 -0.73
N LYS A 20 -18.36 -12.88 -0.65
CA LYS A 20 -17.10 -12.58 0.08
C LYS A 20 -16.82 -11.09 -0.03
N THR A 21 -17.44 -10.31 0.86
CA THR A 21 -17.01 -8.94 1.13
C THR A 21 -15.74 -8.99 1.97
N ILE A 22 -14.61 -9.27 1.32
CA ILE A 22 -13.28 -9.11 1.91
C ILE A 22 -12.60 -7.97 1.17
N GLY A 23 -12.62 -6.80 1.81
CA GLY A 23 -11.65 -5.74 1.58
C GLY A 23 -11.84 -4.89 0.33
N LYS A 24 -12.83 -3.99 0.35
CA LYS A 24 -12.64 -2.66 -0.24
C LYS A 24 -11.61 -1.90 0.62
N PHE A 25 -10.36 -2.35 0.65
CA PHE A 25 -9.26 -1.59 1.23
C PHE A 25 -8.81 -0.57 0.19
N PHE A 26 -9.21 0.69 0.42
CA PHE A 26 -8.63 1.92 -0.12
C PHE A 26 -8.22 1.91 -1.60
N SER A 27 -9.22 1.88 -2.50
CA SER A 27 -9.03 2.57 -3.78
C SER A 27 -9.14 4.08 -3.54
N THR A 28 -8.10 4.65 -2.93
CA THR A 28 -7.93 6.10 -2.96
C THR A 28 -7.61 6.43 -4.40
N LYS A 29 -8.59 6.96 -5.15
CA LYS A 29 -8.34 7.62 -6.43
C LYS A 29 -7.31 8.70 -6.13
N SER A 30 -6.04 8.40 -6.37
CA SER A 30 -4.98 9.39 -6.27
C SER A 30 -5.26 10.41 -7.36
N ASN A 31 -5.77 11.55 -6.94
CA ASN A 31 -5.80 12.73 -7.76
C ASN A 31 -4.33 13.02 -8.10
N LYS A 32 -3.92 12.70 -9.33
CA LYS A 32 -2.56 12.93 -9.84
C LYS A 32 -2.34 14.44 -9.98
N GLN A 33 -2.30 15.16 -8.86
CA GLN A 33 -1.52 16.37 -8.80
C GLN A 33 -0.06 15.94 -8.97
N ASN A 34 0.66 16.61 -9.86
CA ASN A 34 2.09 16.45 -10.08
C ASN A 34 2.84 16.84 -8.79
N GLN A 35 2.79 16.00 -7.76
CA GLN A 35 3.72 16.08 -6.64
C GLN A 35 5.10 15.78 -7.20
N GLU A 36 6.04 16.71 -6.99
CA GLU A 36 7.45 16.49 -7.30
C GLU A 36 7.89 15.17 -6.69
N ARG A 37 8.30 14.24 -7.55
CA ARG A 37 8.79 12.93 -7.13
C ARG A 37 10.27 13.05 -6.83
N TYR A 38 10.60 13.15 -5.55
CA TYR A 38 11.98 13.07 -5.09
C TYR A 38 12.42 11.61 -5.09
N THR A 39 13.33 11.24 -6.00
CA THR A 39 13.94 9.91 -6.01
C THR A 39 15.23 9.95 -5.21
N ILE A 40 15.26 9.26 -4.07
CA ILE A 40 16.48 9.07 -3.29
C ILE A 40 16.95 7.63 -3.51
N GLN A 41 18.08 7.44 -4.20
CA GLN A 41 18.73 6.13 -4.32
C GLN A 41 19.77 5.99 -3.20
N LYS A 42 19.44 5.20 -2.17
CA LYS A 42 20.38 4.86 -1.10
C LYS A 42 20.37 3.35 -0.89
N GLY A 43 21.56 2.76 -0.78
CA GLY A 43 21.70 1.36 -0.35
C GLY A 43 21.29 1.25 1.11
N LEU A 44 20.13 0.65 1.39
CA LEU A 44 19.64 0.45 2.74
C LEU A 44 20.15 -0.89 3.27
N LYS A 45 21.01 -0.86 4.29
CA LYS A 45 21.37 -2.06 5.05
C LYS A 45 20.44 -2.14 6.26
N ILE A 46 19.68 -3.23 6.37
CA ILE A 46 18.81 -3.50 7.51
C ILE A 46 19.27 -4.77 8.23
N SER A 47 18.97 -4.83 9.53
CA SER A 47 19.16 -6.04 10.32
C SER A 47 18.16 -7.13 9.91
N GLN A 48 18.47 -8.38 10.25
CA GLN A 48 17.56 -9.51 10.00
C GLN A 48 16.16 -9.28 10.60
N LYS A 49 16.09 -8.79 11.84
CA LYS A 49 14.81 -8.48 12.50
C LYS A 49 14.01 -7.40 11.76
N GLN A 50 14.69 -6.38 11.20
CA GLN A 50 14.03 -5.36 10.39
C GLN A 50 13.51 -5.95 9.07
N ASN A 51 14.26 -6.88 8.46
CA ASN A 51 13.82 -7.58 7.26
C ASN A 51 12.57 -8.44 7.52
N GLU A 52 12.54 -9.20 8.62
CA GLU A 52 11.38 -10.00 9.01
C GLU A 52 10.13 -9.13 9.27
N ASN A 53 10.31 -7.95 9.85
CA ASN A 53 9.21 -7.00 10.05
C ASN A 53 8.74 -6.41 8.71
N LEU A 54 9.66 -6.09 7.79
CA LEU A 54 9.34 -5.59 6.47
C LEU A 54 8.49 -6.60 5.68
N GLU A 55 8.81 -7.88 5.75
CA GLU A 55 8.02 -8.94 5.10
C GLU A 55 6.59 -9.04 5.68
N LYS A 56 6.42 -8.86 7.00
CA LYS A 56 5.07 -8.81 7.60
C LYS A 56 4.26 -7.60 7.11
N ILE A 57 4.92 -6.46 6.94
CA ILE A 57 4.29 -5.25 6.40
C ILE A 57 3.88 -5.46 4.94
N LYS A 58 4.76 -6.06 4.12
CA LYS A 58 4.47 -6.42 2.73
C LYS A 58 3.22 -7.31 2.61
N VAL A 59 3.14 -8.34 3.45
CA VAL A 59 1.93 -9.20 3.53
C VAL A 59 0.70 -8.40 3.95
N ALA A 60 0.80 -7.53 4.95
CA ALA A 60 -0.33 -6.71 5.42
C ALA A 60 -0.84 -5.72 4.36
N LEU A 61 0.05 -5.20 3.52
CA LEU A 61 -0.29 -4.29 2.43
C LEU A 61 -0.68 -5.02 1.13
N GLY A 62 -0.39 -6.32 1.03
CA GLY A 62 -0.58 -7.09 -0.20
C GLY A 62 0.37 -6.68 -1.33
N THR A 63 1.58 -6.25 -1.00
CA THR A 63 2.60 -5.81 -1.97
C THR A 63 3.87 -6.65 -1.84
N ASP A 64 4.56 -6.87 -2.96
CA ASP A 64 5.90 -7.47 -3.01
C ASP A 64 7.02 -6.42 -3.04
N LEU A 65 6.65 -5.13 -3.11
CA LEU A 65 7.59 -4.02 -3.23
C LEU A 65 8.07 -3.50 -1.88
N ASP A 66 9.37 -3.63 -1.63
CA ASP A 66 10.02 -3.07 -0.42
C ASP A 66 9.84 -1.55 -0.33
N SER A 67 9.90 -0.84 -1.46
CA SER A 67 9.75 0.62 -1.51
C SER A 67 8.37 1.09 -1.08
N GLU A 68 7.32 0.32 -1.41
CA GLU A 68 5.95 0.62 -1.01
C GLU A 68 5.74 0.38 0.48
N ALA A 69 6.22 -0.75 0.99
CA ALA A 69 6.18 -1.09 2.41
C ALA A 69 6.97 -0.09 3.27
N LEU A 70 8.17 0.33 2.82
CA LEU A 70 8.98 1.33 3.50
C LEU A 70 8.30 2.71 3.49
N ARG A 71 7.71 3.12 2.35
CA ARG A 71 6.96 4.38 2.28
C ARG A 71 5.81 4.39 3.28
N TRP A 72 5.03 3.31 3.32
CA TRP A 72 3.94 3.18 4.28
C TRP A 72 4.44 3.29 5.74
N CYS A 73 5.59 2.68 6.07
CA CYS A 73 6.19 2.81 7.39
C CYS A 73 6.55 4.27 7.75
N PHE A 74 7.12 5.02 6.80
CA PHE A 74 7.43 6.43 7.01
C PHE A 74 6.17 7.24 7.29
N ASP A 75 5.12 7.03 6.51
CA ASP A 75 3.83 7.72 6.67
C ASP A 75 3.23 7.43 8.05
N GLN A 76 3.20 6.17 8.47
CA GLN A 76 2.68 5.76 9.78
C GLN A 76 3.48 6.33 10.96
N VAL A 77 4.81 6.32 10.87
CA VAL A 77 5.67 6.92 11.90
C VAL A 77 5.43 8.43 12.00
N TRP A 78 5.23 9.10 10.86
CA TRP A 78 4.95 10.53 10.84
C TRP A 78 3.59 10.87 11.46
N GLU A 79 2.54 10.09 11.14
CA GLU A 79 1.22 10.25 11.75
C GLU A 79 1.26 10.08 13.27
N LEU A 80 2.01 9.08 13.76
CA LEU A 80 2.07 8.77 15.18
C LEU A 80 2.99 9.69 15.97
N ARG A 81 4.14 10.09 15.40
CA ARG A 81 5.26 10.71 16.13
C ARG A 81 5.83 11.96 15.46
N GLY A 82 5.20 12.51 14.43
CA GLY A 82 5.71 13.64 13.63
C GLY A 82 6.14 14.84 14.48
N LYS A 83 5.31 15.26 15.45
CA LYS A 83 5.63 16.39 16.34
C LYS A 83 6.90 16.17 17.17
N GLU A 84 7.08 14.96 17.70
CA GLU A 84 8.28 14.62 18.48
C GLU A 84 9.52 14.59 17.59
N ILE A 85 9.39 14.07 16.36
CA ILE A 85 10.47 14.05 15.37
C ILE A 85 10.90 15.49 15.03
N GLU A 86 9.93 16.39 14.80
CA GLU A 86 10.19 17.82 14.55
C GLU A 86 10.91 18.49 15.72
N GLU A 87 10.46 18.24 16.95
CA GLU A 87 11.09 18.81 18.15
C GLU A 87 12.54 18.34 18.30
N VAL A 88 12.80 17.04 18.11
CA VAL A 88 14.14 16.48 18.17
C VAL A 88 15.02 17.04 17.05
N ALA A 89 14.50 17.17 15.83
CA ALA A 89 15.23 17.74 14.71
C ALA A 89 15.60 19.20 14.97
N ARG A 90 14.69 20.00 15.53
CA ARG A 90 14.95 21.40 15.91
C ARG A 90 16.04 21.48 16.96
N LYS A 91 15.92 20.73 18.07
CA LYS A 91 16.92 20.74 19.15
C LYS A 91 18.32 20.38 18.63
N LYS A 92 18.44 19.34 17.80
CA LYS A 92 19.73 18.95 17.21
C LYS A 92 20.33 20.03 16.31
N LYS A 93 19.49 20.76 15.57
CA LYS A 93 19.95 21.86 14.72
C LYS A 93 20.47 23.04 15.55
N GLU A 94 19.82 23.35 16.67
CA GLU A 94 20.27 24.36 17.63
C GLU A 94 21.62 24.01 18.24
N PHE A 95 21.82 22.75 18.68
CA PHE A 95 23.11 22.26 19.17
C PHE A 95 24.24 22.23 18.12
N SER A 96 23.90 22.14 16.84
CA SER A 96 24.90 22.13 15.77
C SER A 96 25.37 23.54 15.38
N LEU A 97 24.73 24.58 15.91
CA LEU A 97 25.01 25.99 15.62
C LEU A 97 25.61 26.74 16.83
N SER A 98 25.71 26.08 18.00
CA SER A 98 26.33 26.54 19.23
C SER A 98 27.75 25.98 19.38
#